data_AF-A0A2N2M3P0-F1
#
_entry.id   AF-A0A2N2M3P0-F1
#
_cell.length_a   1.000
_cell.length_b   1.000
_cell.length_c   1.000
_cell.angle_alpha   90.00
_cell.angle_beta   90.00
_cell.angle_gamma   90.00
#
_symmetry.space_group_name_H-M   'P 1'
#
loop_
_entity.id
_entity.type
_entity.pdbx_description
1 polymer ?
#
loop_
_entity_poly.entity_id
_entity_poly.type
_entity_poly.pdbx_seq_one_letter_code
_entity_poly.pdbx_strand_id
1 'polypeptide(L)' 'MVSQDLLDILRCPACVRETEGLLVLFKDSWLICQDCGRKYPIVEDIPVMLIDEGDKWVKTAENELPIPPPPMD' A
#
# COMPACT_ATOMS: atom_id res chain seq x y z
N MET A 1 -14.06 20.93 -13.05
CA MET A 1 -12.90 20.70 -12.16
C MET A 1 -12.80 19.19 -12.03
N VAL A 2 -11.66 18.57 -12.33
CA VAL A 2 -11.48 17.15 -11.98
C VAL A 2 -11.50 17.13 -10.46
N SER A 3 -12.53 16.53 -9.86
CA SER A 3 -12.78 16.67 -8.43
C SER A 3 -11.63 16.07 -7.62
N GLN A 4 -11.23 16.71 -6.51
CA GLN A 4 -10.25 16.18 -5.55
C GLN A 4 -10.61 14.74 -5.13
N ASP A 5 -11.90 14.41 -5.20
CA ASP A 5 -12.51 13.08 -5.01
C ASP A 5 -11.87 11.93 -5.82
N LEU A 6 -11.20 12.19 -6.94
CA LEU A 6 -10.53 11.17 -7.77
C LEU A 6 -9.04 10.97 -7.44
N LEU A 7 -8.38 11.97 -6.86
CA LEU A 7 -6.97 11.92 -6.43
C LEU A 7 -6.81 11.30 -5.02
N ASP A 8 -7.89 11.27 -4.25
CA ASP A 8 -8.05 10.65 -2.92
C ASP A 8 -8.32 9.13 -2.92
N ILE A 9 -8.34 8.48 -4.09
CA ILE A 9 -8.95 7.14 -4.28
C ILE A 9 -8.10 5.98 -3.75
N LEU A 10 -6.77 6.09 -3.70
CA LEU A 10 -5.89 5.03 -3.21
C LEU A 10 -5.33 5.39 -1.84
N ARG A 11 -6.20 5.28 -0.84
CA ARG A 11 -5.84 5.41 0.57
C ARG A 11 -5.73 4.05 1.24
N CYS A 12 -4.92 3.99 2.28
CA CYS A 12 -4.75 2.80 3.10
C CYS A 12 -6.12 2.39 3.68
N PRO A 13 -6.58 1.15 3.43
CA PRO A 13 -7.93 0.71 3.84
C PRO A 13 -8.10 0.69 5.36
N ALA A 14 -7.00 0.60 6.10
CA ALA A 14 -7.02 0.66 7.56
C ALA A 14 -7.03 2.09 8.10
N CYS A 15 -6.28 3.01 7.47
CA CYS A 15 -6.04 4.35 8.01
C CYS A 15 -7.03 5.40 7.51
N VAL A 16 -7.63 5.20 6.33
CA VAL A 16 -8.57 6.16 5.70
C VAL A 16 -9.76 6.55 6.59
N ARG A 17 -10.09 5.74 7.60
CA ARG A 17 -11.17 6.01 8.54
C ARG A 17 -10.78 6.97 9.68
N GLU A 18 -9.49 7.08 9.99
CA GLU A 18 -8.97 7.83 11.13
C GLU A 18 -8.01 8.97 10.71
N THR A 19 -7.34 8.83 9.57
CA THR A 19 -6.28 9.71 9.06
C THR A 19 -6.36 9.83 7.54
N GLU A 20 -5.48 10.62 6.94
CA GLU A 20 -5.40 10.78 5.48
C GLU A 20 -5.06 9.45 4.77
N GLY A 21 -4.33 8.53 5.41
CA GLY A 21 -4.09 7.18 4.88
C GLY A 21 -3.28 7.20 3.58
N LEU A 22 -2.32 8.10 3.46
CA LEU A 22 -1.60 8.34 2.20
C LEU A 22 -0.68 7.16 1.87
N LEU A 23 -0.82 6.63 0.64
CA LEU A 23 0.01 5.56 0.12
C LEU A 23 1.08 6.12 -0.82
N VAL A 24 2.32 5.66 -0.63
CA VAL A 24 3.46 5.94 -1.51
C VAL A 24 3.77 4.70 -2.32
N LEU A 25 3.84 4.86 -3.64
CA LEU A 25 4.29 3.79 -4.53
C LEU A 25 5.81 3.63 -4.42
N PHE A 26 6.25 2.44 -4.05
CA PHE A 26 7.65 2.07 -3.96
C PHE A 26 8.00 1.05 -5.04
N LYS A 27 8.89 1.47 -5.96
CA LYS A 27 9.43 0.65 -7.06
C LYS A 27 8.36 -0.12 -7.86
N ASP A 28 7.20 0.50 -8.08
CA ASP A 28 6.07 -0.03 -8.85
C ASP A 28 5.56 -1.41 -8.37
N SER A 29 5.93 -1.82 -7.16
CA SER A 29 5.69 -3.16 -6.62
C SER A 29 5.01 -3.14 -5.26
N TRP A 30 5.04 -2.00 -4.58
CA TRP A 30 4.57 -1.85 -3.21
C TRP A 30 3.86 -0.51 -3.02
N LEU A 31 2.75 -0.51 -2.29
CA LEU A 31 2.11 0.69 -1.77
C LEU A 31 2.35 0.78 -0.27
N ILE A 32 3.06 1.80 0.16
CA ILE A 32 3.49 1.98 1.54
C ILE A 32 2.67 3.08 2.18
N CYS A 33 1.93 2.74 3.24
CA CYS A 33 1.18 3.71 4.02
C CYS A 33 2.13 4.56 4.89
N GLN A 34 2.06 5.88 4.76
CA GLN A 34 2.88 6.80 5.53
C GLN A 34 2.41 6.95 6.98
N ASP A 35 1.14 6.62 7.28
CA ASP A 35 0.58 6.74 8.63
C ASP A 35 0.86 5.50 9.50
N CYS A 36 0.65 4.29 8.96
CA CYS A 36 0.81 3.04 9.72
C CYS A 36 2.00 2.17 9.30
N GLY A 37 2.71 2.51 8.23
CA GLY A 37 3.85 1.74 7.73
C GLY A 37 3.52 0.39 7.09
N ARG A 38 2.23 0.06 6.91
CA ARG A 38 1.77 -1.12 6.16
C ARG A 38 2.20 -1.03 4.71
N LYS A 39 2.58 -2.17 4.14
CA LYS A 39 3.12 -2.24 2.78
C LYS A 39 2.35 -3.28 1.99
N TYR A 40 1.54 -2.80 1.06
CA TYR A 40 0.65 -3.61 0.24
C TYR A 40 1.36 -3.98 -1.06
N PRO A 41 1.55 -5.28 -1.36
CA PRO A 41 2.18 -5.70 -2.61
C PRO A 41 1.27 -5.47 -3.82
N ILE A 42 1.86 -5.24 -4.99
CA ILE A 42 1.18 -5.18 -6.28
C ILE A 42 1.49 -6.48 -7.02
N VAL A 43 0.50 -7.35 -7.17
CA VAL A 43 0.66 -8.68 -7.79
C VAL A 43 -0.13 -8.68 -9.10
N GLU A 44 0.53 -9.05 -10.21
CA GLU A 44 -0.08 -9.02 -11.56
C GLU A 44 -0.71 -7.66 -11.92
N ASP A 45 -0.01 -6.56 -11.60
CA ASP A 45 -0.49 -5.18 -11.77
C ASP A 45 -1.76 -4.84 -10.96
N ILE A 46 -2.17 -5.70 -10.02
CA ILE A 46 -3.31 -5.49 -9.12
C ILE A 46 -2.78 -5.20 -7.71
N PRO A 47 -3.04 -4.00 -7.15
CA PRO A 47 -2.71 -3.68 -5.77
C PRO A 47 -3.50 -4.54 -4.80
N VAL A 48 -2.82 -5.31 -3.96
CA VAL A 48 -3.50 -6.11 -2.96
C VAL A 48 -3.67 -5.31 -1.67
N MET A 49 -4.81 -4.64 -1.60
CA MET A 49 -5.22 -3.78 -0.49
C MET A 49 -5.83 -4.58 0.68
N LEU A 50 -5.29 -5.76 0.99
CA LEU A 50 -5.68 -6.57 2.15
C LEU A 50 -4.87 -6.14 3.38
N ILE A 51 -5.55 -5.85 4.49
CA ILE A 51 -4.89 -5.38 5.72
C ILE A 51 -3.90 -6.43 6.24
N ASP A 52 -4.27 -7.71 6.21
CA ASP A 52 -3.43 -8.82 6.68
C ASP A 52 -2.15 -8.95 5.86
N GLU A 53 -2.22 -8.75 4.54
CA GLU A 53 -1.04 -8.73 3.68
C GLU A 53 -0.15 -7.54 4.00
N GLY A 54 -0.74 -6.34 4.15
CA GLY A 54 0.00 -5.14 4.52
C GLY A 54 0.72 -5.26 5.87
N ASP A 55 0.14 -5.96 6.83
CA ASP A 55 0.65 -6.14 8.19
C ASP A 55 1.93 -7.00 8.24
N LYS A 56 2.02 -8.02 7.38
CA LYS A 56 3.20 -8.90 7.25
C LYS A 56 4.49 -8.12 6.98
N TRP A 57 4.39 -6.97 6.29
CA TRP A 57 5.53 -6.18 5.83
C TRP A 57 5.77 -4.90 6.63
N VAL A 58 4.97 -4.61 7.66
CA VAL A 58 5.13 -3.39 8.49
C VAL A 58 6.54 -3.28 9.06
N LYS A 59 7.08 -4.40 9.55
CA LYS A 59 8.41 -4.46 10.18
C LYS A 59 9.57 -4.55 9.19
N THR A 60 9.30 -4.87 7.93
CA THR A 60 10.32 -4.98 6.89
C THR A 60 10.72 -3.57 6.44
N ALA A 61 12.02 -3.28 6.35
CA ALA A 61 12.48 -2.01 5.82
C ALA A 61 12.21 -1.93 4.31
N GLU A 62 11.99 -0.72 3.79
CA GLU A 62 11.60 -0.52 2.38
C GLU A 62 12.65 -1.06 1.40
N ASN A 63 13.93 -0.95 1.78
CA ASN A 63 15.06 -1.48 1.02
C ASN A 63 15.18 -3.01 1.04
N GLU A 64 14.47 -3.70 1.95
CA GLU A 64 14.45 -5.15 2.09
C GLU A 64 13.20 -5.79 1.47
N LEU A 65 12.31 -4.99 0.87
CA LEU A 65 11.12 -5.50 0.20
C LEU A 65 11.50 -6.31 -1.05
N PRO A 66 10.96 -7.53 -1.22
CA PRO A 66 11.21 -8.33 -2.41
C PRO A 66 10.52 -7.72 -3.64
N ILE A 67 11.22 -7.77 -4.78
CA ILE A 67 10.76 -7.24 -6.07
C ILE A 67 11.09 -8.27 -7.15
N PRO A 68 10.10 -8.88 -7.83
CA PRO A 68 8.66 -8.66 -7.64
C PRO A 68 8.17 -9.15 -6.27
N PRO A 69 7.02 -8.63 -5.77
CA PRO A 69 6.44 -9.10 -4.53
C PRO A 69 6.09 -10.59 -4.62
N PRO A 70 6.09 -11.32 -3.50
CA PRO A 70 5.83 -12.75 -3.51
C PRO A 70 4.40 -13.02 -3.99
N PRO A 71 4.19 -14.13 -4.71
CA PRO A 71 2.85 -14.56 -5.08
C PRO A 71 2.03 -14.82 -3.82
N MET A 72 0.74 -14.53 -3.90
CA MET A 72 -0.20 -14.91 -2.85
C MET A 72 -0.60 -16.36 -3.06
N ASP A 73 -0.33 -17.19 -2.05
CA ASP A 73 -0.81 -18.58 -1.98
C ASP A 73 -2.34 -18.64 -1.78
#